data_AF-A0A194UNB4-F1
#
_entry.id   AF-A0A194UNB4-F1
#
_cell.length_a   1.000
_cell.length_b   1.000
_cell.length_c   1.000
_cell.angle_alpha   90.00
_cell.angle_beta   90.00
_cell.angle_gamma   90.00
#
_symmetry.space_group_name_H-M   'P 1'
#
loop_
_entity.id
_entity.type
_entity.pdbx_description
1 polymer ?
#
loop_
_entity_poly.entity_id
_entity_poly.type
_entity_poly.pdbx_seq_one_letter_code
_entity_poly.pdbx_strand_id
1 'polypeptide(L)'
;MKLHEQYGDIVRLAPDELSFIDPAAWRDIYPKNFLRPEEYKDQPPGKTASNLIACTEEEHARFRRVLAPAFSERYTAAQEPYVHSYVNKLLSKLNERIENSSSRGFTDIDAVEWINYVAFDIIGDLVWGSSFGCLDGLTTHPWIQTISQVKAATIVVSAKFYPWLYATLMAVTPSSALNEVMEMWRITEQKVRERITAGSNRPDIIGQLLESEKDHTSESMSREEMEVNAMILVAAGSESVTTVLTGLLNYLLRNPDDLAAVAGEVRTAFSSGDEIAGPKLRQLPILNATLNEGMRLCPTIPDSMRRKVPSRGGVVAGQVLPPDTVVSVPPWATYRAKRNFAEPERFMPARWLSNEKGGMQDDKAAFNPFSLGPHNCPGQNLAWLELRLILAKLLWTFDVSVPPGIDLPVPNPSKVLIILEELNLPYESYWVELDGLKQKPYTDVNPNGRVPAIVDPNHDITPRESGAIVQYLIDTYDTNNKISYSSFPEKSLTQQCPYNFGHKGIYQIYRFPRRFNLFHEKVYGESPESAKIRYGAEVKRVVGVLDGVLAKSEWLVGNKCTYADLAFTMWNMQIAFFMGSRTGEHAWNPDEFPHFTKWQNACLSRDSVKKVMSVLNYQEVKSS
;
A
#
# COMPACT_ATOMS: atom_id res chain seq x y z
N MET A 1 2.97 19.55 -1.87
CA MET A 1 3.74 19.20 -3.08
C MET A 1 3.42 20.17 -4.23
N LYS A 2 2.22 20.13 -4.83
CA LYS A 2 1.84 21.02 -5.96
C LYS A 2 2.14 22.51 -5.74
N LEU A 3 1.84 23.03 -4.53
CA LEU A 3 2.17 24.42 -4.19
C LEU A 3 3.68 24.70 -4.22
N HIS A 4 4.51 23.78 -3.73
CA HIS A 4 5.96 23.94 -3.79
C HIS A 4 6.50 23.80 -5.21
N GLU A 5 5.90 22.96 -6.05
CA GLU A 5 6.26 22.89 -7.48
C GLU A 5 5.97 24.21 -8.21
N GLN A 6 4.94 24.95 -7.78
CA GLN A 6 4.54 26.21 -8.38
C GLN A 6 5.29 27.43 -7.81
N TYR A 7 5.43 27.51 -6.49
CA TYR A 7 5.92 28.71 -5.79
C TYR A 7 7.33 28.55 -5.22
N GLY A 8 7.93 27.37 -5.34
CA GLY A 8 9.30 27.08 -4.91
C GLY A 8 9.40 26.55 -3.49
N ASP A 9 10.56 26.78 -2.89
CA ASP A 9 11.00 26.09 -1.67
C ASP A 9 10.23 26.48 -0.42
N ILE A 10 9.67 27.68 -0.40
CA ILE A 10 9.01 28.28 0.75
C ILE A 10 7.61 28.73 0.31
N VAL A 11 6.59 28.19 0.95
CA VAL A 11 5.19 28.48 0.62
C VAL A 11 4.48 28.96 1.88
N ARG A 12 3.77 30.08 1.78
CA ARG A 12 2.87 30.55 2.84
C ARG A 12 1.53 29.81 2.73
N LEU A 13 1.19 29.01 3.75
CA LEU A 13 -0.03 28.20 3.79
C LEU A 13 -1.19 28.89 4.53
N ALA A 14 -0.86 29.73 5.52
CA ALA A 14 -1.79 30.53 6.31
C ALA A 14 -1.18 31.93 6.57
N PRO A 15 -1.94 32.91 7.12
CA PRO A 15 -1.42 34.25 7.38
C PRO A 15 -0.08 34.27 8.13
N ASP A 16 0.13 33.32 9.03
CA ASP A 16 1.27 33.15 9.92
C ASP A 16 2.02 31.81 9.73
N GLU A 17 1.69 31.00 8.73
CA GLU A 17 2.30 29.67 8.50
C GLU A 17 3.13 29.60 7.21
N LEU A 18 4.37 29.15 7.33
CA LEU A 18 5.31 28.89 6.25
C LEU A 18 5.69 27.41 6.19
N SER A 19 5.57 26.82 5.01
CA SER A 19 6.01 25.47 4.71
C SER A 19 7.33 25.51 3.93
N PHE A 20 8.28 24.64 4.28
CA PHE A 20 9.61 24.56 3.70
C PHE A 20 9.86 23.17 3.14
N ILE A 21 10.43 23.07 1.94
CA ILE A 21 10.99 21.82 1.39
C ILE A 21 12.51 21.86 1.25
N ASP A 22 13.15 22.94 1.71
CA ASP A 22 14.60 23.05 1.75
C ASP A 22 15.20 22.13 2.82
N PRO A 23 16.19 21.27 2.49
CA PRO A 23 16.83 20.37 3.44
C PRO A 23 17.47 21.06 4.63
N ALA A 24 17.90 22.32 4.51
CA ALA A 24 18.40 23.10 5.65
C ALA A 24 17.33 23.36 6.70
N ALA A 25 16.05 23.45 6.30
CA ALA A 25 14.94 23.71 7.22
C ALA A 25 14.78 22.62 8.28
N TRP A 26 15.11 21.36 7.97
CA TRP A 26 15.13 20.28 8.96
C TRP A 26 16.06 20.60 10.15
N ARG A 27 17.28 21.05 9.85
CA ARG A 27 18.29 21.38 10.87
C ARG A 27 18.02 22.71 11.56
N ASP A 28 17.33 23.61 10.89
CA ASP A 28 17.00 24.93 11.44
C ASP A 28 15.76 24.93 12.33
N ILE A 29 14.78 24.07 12.06
CA ILE A 29 13.49 24.06 12.77
C ILE A 29 13.52 23.11 13.98
N TYR A 30 13.90 21.85 13.78
CA TYR A 30 13.61 20.80 14.78
C TYR A 30 14.64 20.65 15.92
N PRO A 31 15.95 20.83 15.69
CA PRO A 31 16.94 20.83 16.77
C PRO A 31 16.96 22.09 17.64
N LYS A 32 16.39 23.20 17.18
CA LYS A 32 16.41 24.49 17.88
C LYS A 32 15.20 24.62 18.82
N ASN A 33 15.21 25.67 19.66
CA ASN A 33 14.16 25.95 20.66
C ASN A 33 12.84 26.45 20.05
N PHE A 34 12.43 25.95 18.89
CA PHE A 34 11.15 26.31 18.30
C PHE A 34 10.06 25.46 18.97
N LEU A 35 8.98 26.09 19.37
CA LEU A 35 7.97 25.47 20.25
C LEU A 35 6.86 24.82 19.43
N ARG A 36 6.18 23.83 19.98
CA ARG A 36 4.93 23.35 19.36
C ARG A 36 3.82 24.40 19.51
N PRO A 37 2.99 24.66 18.48
CA PRO A 37 1.83 25.56 18.62
C PRO A 37 0.84 25.06 19.69
N GLU A 38 0.09 25.98 20.30
CA GLU A 38 -0.75 25.70 21.47
C GLU A 38 -1.96 24.82 21.13
N GLU A 39 -2.45 24.91 19.89
CA GLU A 39 -3.58 24.15 19.34
C GLU A 39 -3.32 22.63 19.34
N TYR A 40 -2.06 22.22 19.49
CA TYR A 40 -1.62 20.83 19.56
C TYR A 40 -1.36 20.33 20.99
N LYS A 41 -1.60 21.15 22.03
CA LYS A 41 -1.33 20.80 23.44
C LYS A 41 -2.55 20.37 24.24
N ASP A 42 -3.69 20.15 23.59
CA ASP A 42 -4.89 19.71 24.30
C ASP A 42 -4.74 18.32 24.90
N GLN A 43 -5.27 18.19 26.11
CA GLN A 43 -5.34 16.92 26.82
C GLN A 43 -6.48 16.05 26.26
N PRO A 44 -6.36 14.72 26.35
CA PRO A 44 -7.45 13.84 25.93
C PRO A 44 -8.75 14.07 26.73
N PRO A 45 -9.93 13.77 26.13
CA PRO A 45 -11.19 13.86 26.85
C PRO A 45 -11.18 13.03 28.14
N GLY A 46 -11.55 13.66 29.26
CA GLY A 46 -11.62 12.98 30.56
C GLY A 46 -10.28 12.76 31.27
N LYS A 47 -9.17 13.31 30.75
CA LYS A 47 -7.84 13.22 31.34
C LYS A 47 -7.31 14.59 31.73
N THR A 48 -6.57 14.67 32.85
CA THR A 48 -5.93 15.91 33.33
C THR A 48 -4.41 15.92 33.17
N ALA A 49 -3.81 14.77 32.83
CA ALA A 49 -2.38 14.64 32.61
C ALA A 49 -1.96 14.96 31.17
N SER A 50 -0.81 15.61 31.05
CA SER A 50 -0.12 15.85 29.78
C SER A 50 0.51 14.57 29.21
N ASN A 51 0.70 14.50 27.89
CA ASN A 51 1.40 13.38 27.24
C ASN A 51 2.60 13.89 26.42
N LEU A 52 3.45 12.97 25.93
CA LEU A 52 4.65 13.25 25.12
C LEU A 52 4.43 14.20 23.92
N ILE A 53 3.19 14.31 23.43
CA ILE A 53 2.83 15.16 22.29
C ILE A 53 2.21 16.47 22.77
N ALA A 54 1.30 16.39 23.74
CA ALA A 54 0.55 17.51 24.29
C ALA A 54 1.07 17.83 25.69
N CYS A 55 2.18 18.58 25.76
CA CYS A 55 2.81 19.03 27.00
C CYS A 55 3.67 20.28 26.78
N THR A 56 4.13 20.87 27.89
CA THR A 56 5.18 21.92 27.91
C THR A 56 6.55 21.36 27.55
N GLU A 57 7.53 22.21 27.24
CA GLU A 57 8.90 21.75 26.93
C GLU A 57 9.59 21.15 28.16
N GLU A 58 9.30 21.68 29.35
CA GLU A 58 9.80 21.17 30.63
C GLU A 58 9.27 19.76 30.91
N GLU A 59 7.95 19.57 30.76
CA GLU A 59 7.32 18.25 30.87
C GLU A 59 7.83 17.28 29.80
N HIS A 60 7.94 17.73 28.55
CA HIS A 60 8.49 16.91 27.47
C HIS A 60 9.91 16.45 27.78
N ALA A 61 10.78 17.35 28.24
CA ALA A 61 12.15 17.02 28.63
C ALA A 61 12.20 16.03 29.80
N ARG A 62 11.28 16.14 30.77
CA ARG A 62 11.10 15.14 31.84
C ARG A 62 10.64 13.80 31.27
N PHE A 63 9.55 13.76 30.51
CA PHE A 63 9.02 12.53 29.91
C PHE A 63 10.06 11.82 29.05
N ARG A 64 10.85 12.57 28.26
CA ARG A 64 11.93 12.03 27.43
C ARG A 64 13.06 11.43 28.27
N ARG A 65 13.47 12.08 29.36
CA ARG A 65 14.48 11.52 30.26
C ARG A 65 13.99 10.24 30.94
N VAL A 66 12.75 10.24 31.42
CA VAL A 66 12.14 9.08 32.10
C VAL A 66 11.94 7.89 31.13
N LEU A 67 11.54 8.16 29.87
CA LEU A 67 11.32 7.11 28.86
C LEU A 67 12.58 6.67 28.11
N ALA A 68 13.65 7.49 28.08
CA ALA A 68 14.86 7.19 27.31
C ALA A 68 15.46 5.80 27.59
N PRO A 69 15.54 5.31 28.85
CA PRO A 69 16.02 3.97 29.14
C PRO A 69 15.21 2.87 28.42
N ALA A 70 13.88 3.01 28.37
CA ALA A 70 12.96 2.05 27.76
C ALA A 70 13.10 1.97 26.22
N PHE A 71 13.69 2.98 25.59
CA PHE A 71 13.94 3.03 24.14
C PHE A 71 15.44 2.98 23.78
N SER A 72 16.29 2.67 24.76
CA SER A 72 17.73 2.51 24.54
C SER A 72 18.02 1.27 23.70
N GLU A 73 19.13 1.27 22.96
CA GLU A 73 19.56 0.10 22.16
C GLU A 73 19.69 -1.17 23.02
N ARG A 74 20.17 -1.03 24.26
CA ARG A 74 20.24 -2.12 25.24
C ARG A 74 18.85 -2.68 25.58
N TYR A 75 17.86 -1.80 25.79
CA TYR A 75 16.51 -2.23 26.14
C TYR A 75 15.77 -2.83 24.96
N THR A 76 15.92 -2.24 23.77
CA THR A 76 15.42 -2.82 22.52
C THR A 76 15.98 -4.23 22.26
N ALA A 77 17.26 -4.48 22.55
CA ALA A 77 17.84 -5.82 22.48
C ALA A 77 17.21 -6.80 23.50
N ALA A 78 16.79 -6.32 24.68
CA ALA A 78 16.07 -7.13 25.66
C ALA A 78 14.60 -7.40 25.26
N GLN A 79 14.01 -6.53 24.43
CA GLN A 79 12.66 -6.67 23.87
C GLN A 79 12.61 -7.56 22.63
N GLU A 80 13.73 -7.70 21.91
CA GLU A 80 13.84 -8.49 20.69
C GLU A 80 13.24 -9.91 20.80
N PRO A 81 13.46 -10.71 21.88
CA PRO A 81 12.81 -12.01 22.03
C PRO A 81 11.27 -11.96 22.01
N TYR A 82 10.67 -10.89 22.55
CA TYR A 82 9.22 -10.70 22.52
C TYR A 82 8.75 -10.38 21.10
N VAL A 83 9.46 -9.48 20.40
CA VAL A 83 9.20 -9.17 18.98
C VAL A 83 9.28 -10.46 18.15
N HIS A 84 10.33 -11.26 18.36
CA HIS A 84 10.46 -12.59 17.76
C HIS A 84 9.26 -13.49 18.03
N SER A 85 8.73 -13.53 19.26
CA SER A 85 7.59 -14.38 19.59
C SER A 85 6.35 -14.03 18.77
N TYR A 86 6.05 -12.74 18.57
CA TYR A 86 4.91 -12.30 17.77
C TYR A 86 5.13 -12.41 16.28
N VAL A 87 6.33 -12.12 15.78
CA VAL A 87 6.66 -12.35 14.37
C VAL A 87 6.61 -13.84 14.06
N ASN A 88 7.17 -14.71 14.89
CA ASN A 88 7.06 -16.15 14.72
C ASN A 88 5.60 -16.63 14.83
N LYS A 89 4.79 -16.03 15.71
CA LYS A 89 3.34 -16.31 15.77
C LYS A 89 2.63 -15.88 14.48
N LEU A 90 2.95 -14.71 13.92
CA LEU A 90 2.45 -14.26 12.62
C LEU A 90 2.77 -15.29 11.54
N LEU A 91 4.04 -15.72 11.44
CA LEU A 91 4.45 -16.74 10.47
C LEU A 91 3.73 -18.07 10.70
N SER A 92 3.57 -18.49 11.96
CA SER A 92 2.81 -19.69 12.33
C SER A 92 1.35 -19.59 11.90
N LYS A 93 0.69 -18.45 12.12
CA LYS A 93 -0.71 -18.22 11.73
C LYS A 93 -0.88 -18.16 10.21
N LEU A 94 0.08 -17.56 9.50
CA LEU A 94 0.12 -17.60 8.04
C LEU A 94 0.31 -19.03 7.53
N ASN A 95 1.23 -19.80 8.11
CA ASN A 95 1.42 -21.22 7.81
C ASN A 95 0.16 -22.04 8.09
N GLU A 96 -0.47 -21.87 9.26
CA GLU A 96 -1.75 -22.52 9.60
C GLU A 96 -2.82 -22.17 8.56
N ARG A 97 -2.90 -20.92 8.11
CA ARG A 97 -3.88 -20.51 7.09
C ARG A 97 -3.57 -21.11 5.72
N ILE A 98 -2.30 -21.25 5.37
CA ILE A 98 -1.84 -21.96 4.18
C ILE A 98 -2.19 -23.45 4.26
N GLU A 99 -1.89 -24.11 5.39
CA GLU A 99 -2.15 -25.53 5.65
C GLU A 99 -3.65 -25.85 5.66
N ASN A 100 -4.46 -24.96 6.25
CA ASN A 100 -5.92 -25.11 6.31
C ASN A 100 -6.63 -24.70 5.01
N SER A 101 -5.94 -24.00 4.11
CA SER A 101 -6.49 -23.69 2.80
C SER A 101 -6.64 -24.98 1.99
N SER A 102 -7.80 -25.19 1.39
CA SER A 102 -8.15 -26.46 0.72
C SER A 102 -7.37 -26.71 -0.59
N SER A 103 -6.34 -25.91 -0.90
CA SER A 103 -5.61 -25.96 -2.17
C SER A 103 -4.21 -25.32 -2.11
N ARG A 104 -3.19 -26.08 -2.55
CA ARG A 104 -1.93 -25.63 -3.20
C ARG A 104 -0.85 -24.90 -2.38
N GLY A 105 -0.90 -24.84 -1.06
CA GLY A 105 0.24 -24.35 -0.27
C GLY A 105 0.47 -22.83 -0.38
N PHE A 106 -0.57 -22.06 -0.72
CA PHE A 106 -0.60 -20.59 -0.63
C PHE A 106 -1.98 -20.12 -0.15
N THR A 107 -2.08 -18.88 0.32
CA THR A 107 -3.35 -18.28 0.76
C THR A 107 -3.36 -16.77 0.48
N ASP A 108 -4.54 -16.22 0.18
CA ASP A 108 -4.73 -14.79 -0.01
C ASP A 108 -5.04 -14.12 1.33
N ILE A 109 -4.37 -13.00 1.58
CA ILE A 109 -4.51 -12.20 2.79
C ILE A 109 -4.63 -10.72 2.46
N ASP A 110 -5.30 -9.98 3.32
CA ASP A 110 -5.16 -8.53 3.39
C ASP A 110 -3.86 -8.22 4.16
N ALA A 111 -2.85 -7.69 3.45
CA ALA A 111 -1.56 -7.36 4.06
C ALA A 111 -1.69 -6.26 5.14
N VAL A 112 -2.63 -5.32 5.00
CA VAL A 112 -2.88 -4.27 5.99
C VAL A 112 -3.42 -4.88 7.27
N GLU A 113 -4.38 -5.77 7.16
CA GLU A 113 -4.96 -6.48 8.30
C GLU A 113 -3.90 -7.30 9.07
N TRP A 114 -3.12 -8.12 8.37
CA TRP A 114 -2.14 -9.02 9.00
C TRP A 114 -0.95 -8.28 9.61
N ILE A 115 -0.49 -7.22 8.96
CA ILE A 115 0.58 -6.38 9.52
C ILE A 115 0.06 -5.60 10.73
N ASN A 116 -1.19 -5.12 10.70
CA ASN A 116 -1.81 -4.51 11.88
C ASN A 116 -1.87 -5.48 13.05
N TYR A 117 -2.26 -6.74 12.82
CA TYR A 117 -2.33 -7.74 13.89
C TYR A 117 -1.00 -7.91 14.62
N VAL A 118 0.10 -8.08 13.88
CA VAL A 118 1.41 -8.25 14.50
C VAL A 118 1.90 -6.94 15.15
N ALA A 119 1.69 -5.78 14.51
CA ALA A 119 2.17 -4.50 15.01
C ALA A 119 1.48 -4.11 16.33
N PHE A 120 0.15 -4.28 16.41
CA PHE A 120 -0.61 -4.02 17.64
C PHE A 120 -0.30 -5.02 18.75
N ASP A 121 -0.14 -6.31 18.44
CA ASP A 121 0.21 -7.31 19.46
C ASP A 121 1.62 -7.08 20.02
N ILE A 122 2.60 -6.74 19.18
CA ILE A 122 3.96 -6.39 19.62
C ILE A 122 3.91 -5.17 20.53
N ILE A 123 3.39 -4.04 20.08
CA ILE A 123 3.48 -2.80 20.86
C ILE A 123 2.57 -2.86 22.10
N GLY A 124 1.43 -3.55 22.02
CA GLY A 124 0.56 -3.81 23.17
C GLY A 124 1.30 -4.56 24.27
N ASP A 125 2.03 -5.62 23.93
CA ASP A 125 2.82 -6.37 24.90
C ASP A 125 4.05 -5.59 25.39
N LEU A 126 4.76 -4.90 24.50
CA LEU A 126 5.94 -4.12 24.89
C LEU A 126 5.61 -2.87 25.72
N VAL A 127 4.38 -2.35 25.64
CA VAL A 127 3.93 -1.23 26.48
C VAL A 127 3.22 -1.75 27.73
N TRP A 128 2.17 -2.56 27.59
CA TRP A 128 1.31 -2.98 28.70
C TRP A 128 1.70 -4.31 29.35
N GLY A 129 2.68 -5.05 28.80
CA GLY A 129 2.97 -6.42 29.22
C GLY A 129 1.86 -7.42 28.89
N SER A 130 0.90 -7.04 28.03
CA SER A 130 -0.10 -7.94 27.46
C SER A 130 -0.50 -7.47 26.07
N SER A 131 -0.62 -8.40 25.11
CA SER A 131 -1.07 -8.11 23.76
C SER A 131 -2.59 -7.91 23.67
N PHE A 132 -3.06 -7.48 22.49
CA PHE A 132 -4.49 -7.40 22.17
C PHE A 132 -5.07 -8.78 21.81
N GLY A 133 -4.22 -9.75 21.48
CA GLY A 133 -4.62 -11.08 21.04
C GLY A 133 -5.13 -11.09 19.60
N CYS A 134 -4.72 -10.10 18.79
CA CYS A 134 -5.15 -9.96 17.41
C CYS A 134 -4.74 -11.16 16.55
N LEU A 135 -3.52 -11.66 16.72
CA LEU A 135 -3.04 -12.86 16.01
C LEU A 135 -3.70 -14.16 16.50
N ASP A 136 -4.13 -14.19 17.77
CA ASP A 136 -4.79 -15.37 18.34
C ASP A 136 -6.26 -15.47 17.86
N GLY A 137 -6.96 -14.33 17.84
CA GLY A 137 -8.35 -14.25 17.41
C GLY A 137 -8.55 -14.00 15.91
N LEU A 138 -7.48 -13.66 15.17
CA LEU A 138 -7.51 -13.16 13.78
C LEU A 138 -8.58 -12.08 13.59
N THR A 139 -8.67 -11.18 14.56
CA THR A 139 -9.68 -10.11 14.62
C THR A 139 -9.08 -8.86 15.22
N THR A 140 -9.58 -7.71 14.78
CA THR A 140 -9.16 -6.41 15.30
C THR A 140 -9.90 -6.10 16.59
N HIS A 141 -9.17 -5.75 17.65
CA HIS A 141 -9.77 -5.35 18.93
C HIS A 141 -10.52 -4.00 18.79
N PRO A 142 -11.68 -3.78 19.45
CA PRO A 142 -12.43 -2.52 19.33
C PRO A 142 -11.61 -1.26 19.63
N TRP A 143 -10.68 -1.36 20.60
CA TRP A 143 -9.69 -0.30 20.89
C TRP A 143 -8.93 0.17 19.64
N ILE A 144 -8.53 -0.77 18.77
CA ILE A 144 -7.80 -0.49 17.53
C ILE A 144 -8.72 0.22 16.53
N GLN A 145 -9.96 -0.25 16.39
CA GLN A 145 -10.93 0.36 15.47
C GLN A 145 -11.20 1.84 15.82
N THR A 146 -11.25 2.16 17.12
CA THR A 146 -11.43 3.52 17.61
C THR A 146 -10.21 4.40 17.33
N ILE A 147 -9.00 3.93 17.63
CA ILE A 147 -7.78 4.75 17.45
C ILE A 147 -7.48 5.00 15.97
N SER A 148 -7.83 4.07 15.08
CA SER A 148 -7.64 4.21 13.64
C SER A 148 -8.63 5.21 12.96
N GLN A 149 -9.53 5.86 13.71
CA GLN A 149 -10.43 6.91 13.20
C GLN A 149 -9.73 8.28 12.98
N VAL A 150 -8.55 8.26 12.34
CA VAL A 150 -7.70 9.44 12.11
C VAL A 150 -8.42 10.57 11.38
N LYS A 151 -9.36 10.25 10.47
CA LYS A 151 -10.15 11.26 9.75
C LYS A 151 -11.02 12.09 10.69
N ALA A 152 -11.71 11.46 11.64
CA ALA A 152 -12.54 12.15 12.61
C ALA A 152 -11.68 13.02 13.53
N ALA A 153 -10.56 12.48 14.03
CA ALA A 153 -9.60 13.24 14.84
C ALA A 153 -9.06 14.47 14.08
N THR A 154 -8.73 14.32 12.79
CA THR A 154 -8.23 15.42 11.96
C THR A 154 -9.27 16.53 11.77
N ILE A 155 -10.56 16.18 11.58
CA ILE A 155 -11.64 17.17 11.50
C ILE A 155 -11.75 17.97 12.80
N VAL A 156 -11.72 17.28 13.95
CA VAL A 156 -11.83 17.92 15.27
C VAL A 156 -10.63 18.86 15.52
N VAL A 157 -9.40 18.41 15.24
CA VAL A 157 -8.19 19.24 15.38
C VAL A 157 -8.25 20.44 14.43
N SER A 158 -8.69 20.25 13.19
CA SER A 158 -8.83 21.34 12.21
C SER A 158 -9.87 22.37 12.65
N ALA A 159 -10.96 21.95 13.27
CA ALA A 159 -11.99 22.86 13.78
C ALA A 159 -11.47 23.79 14.88
N LYS A 160 -10.46 23.39 15.65
CA LYS A 160 -9.87 24.20 16.74
C LYS A 160 -9.23 25.50 16.24
N PHE A 161 -8.75 25.53 14.99
CA PHE A 161 -8.28 26.76 14.35
C PHE A 161 -9.41 27.78 14.10
N TYR A 162 -10.67 27.38 14.29
CA TYR A 162 -11.87 28.21 14.11
C TYR A 162 -12.75 28.10 15.37
N PRO A 163 -12.52 28.94 16.42
CA PRO A 163 -13.14 28.75 17.74
C PRO A 163 -14.66 28.62 17.73
N TRP A 164 -15.35 29.35 16.86
CA TRP A 164 -16.81 29.29 16.70
C TRP A 164 -17.27 27.97 16.07
N LEU A 165 -16.52 27.44 15.10
CA LEU A 165 -16.78 26.14 14.48
C LEU A 165 -16.53 25.01 15.48
N TYR A 166 -15.45 25.11 16.25
CA TYR A 166 -15.19 24.13 17.31
C TYR A 166 -16.28 24.16 18.39
N ALA A 167 -16.67 25.33 18.87
CA ALA A 167 -17.73 25.46 19.88
C ALA A 167 -19.07 24.91 19.39
N THR A 168 -19.44 25.18 18.13
CA THR A 168 -20.67 24.64 17.53
C THR A 168 -20.58 23.14 17.32
N LEU A 169 -19.46 22.62 16.80
CA LEU A 169 -19.20 21.19 16.64
C LEU A 169 -19.35 20.46 17.98
N MET A 170 -18.70 20.97 19.04
CA MET A 170 -18.78 20.36 20.38
C MET A 170 -20.19 20.45 20.98
N ALA A 171 -20.94 21.52 20.70
CA ALA A 171 -22.32 21.68 21.19
C ALA A 171 -23.33 20.73 20.51
N VAL A 172 -23.12 20.38 19.24
CA VAL A 172 -24.02 19.49 18.49
C VAL A 172 -23.57 18.02 18.50
N THR A 173 -22.34 17.75 18.91
CA THR A 173 -21.82 16.38 19.00
C THR A 173 -22.50 15.66 20.17
N PRO A 174 -23.29 14.60 19.92
CA PRO A 174 -23.96 13.87 20.99
C PRO A 174 -22.93 13.19 21.89
N SER A 175 -23.19 13.10 23.19
CA SER A 175 -22.30 12.43 24.15
C SER A 175 -22.02 10.97 23.77
N SER A 176 -22.95 10.31 23.09
CA SER A 176 -22.78 8.95 22.58
C SER A 176 -21.65 8.81 21.55
N ALA A 177 -21.30 9.88 20.83
CA ALA A 177 -20.18 9.88 19.89
C ALA A 177 -18.81 9.73 20.58
N LEU A 178 -18.75 10.00 21.90
CA LEU A 178 -17.54 9.82 22.69
C LEU A 178 -17.47 8.45 23.37
N ASN A 179 -18.52 7.62 23.30
CA ASN A 179 -18.58 6.34 24.03
C ASN A 179 -17.42 5.42 23.66
N GLU A 180 -17.11 5.28 22.37
CA GLU A 180 -16.02 4.44 21.89
C GLU A 180 -14.65 4.96 22.37
N VAL A 181 -14.47 6.28 22.40
CA VAL A 181 -13.25 6.93 22.91
C VAL A 181 -13.12 6.73 24.42
N MET A 182 -14.21 6.86 25.17
CA MET A 182 -14.22 6.62 26.62
C MET A 182 -13.94 5.16 26.95
N GLU A 183 -14.49 4.22 26.18
CA GLU A 183 -14.21 2.78 26.34
C GLU A 183 -12.76 2.45 26.01
N MET A 184 -12.19 3.06 24.96
CA MET A 184 -10.77 2.96 24.63
C MET A 184 -9.90 3.39 25.82
N TRP A 185 -10.23 4.52 26.46
CA TRP A 185 -9.54 4.98 27.67
C TRP A 185 -9.71 4.01 28.84
N ARG A 186 -10.92 3.52 29.08
CA ARG A 186 -11.20 2.54 30.15
C ARG A 186 -10.35 1.28 30.00
N ILE A 187 -10.19 0.78 28.77
CA ILE A 187 -9.35 -0.37 28.46
C ILE A 187 -7.88 -0.05 28.72
N THR A 188 -7.39 1.11 28.27
CA THR A 188 -5.99 1.52 28.53
C THR A 188 -5.70 1.61 30.04
N GLU A 189 -6.59 2.25 30.81
CA GLU A 189 -6.46 2.33 32.27
C GLU A 189 -6.42 0.95 32.91
N GLN A 190 -7.32 0.07 32.50
CA GLN A 190 -7.39 -1.30 32.99
C GLN A 190 -6.07 -2.04 32.72
N LYS A 191 -5.54 -1.96 31.51
CA LYS A 191 -4.29 -2.63 31.10
C LYS A 191 -3.08 -2.13 31.86
N VAL A 192 -2.94 -0.81 31.99
CA VAL A 192 -1.86 -0.20 32.80
C VAL A 192 -1.98 -0.64 34.26
N ARG A 193 -3.19 -0.64 34.82
CA ARG A 193 -3.43 -1.08 36.20
C ARG A 193 -3.08 -2.54 36.42
N GLU A 194 -3.54 -3.43 35.55
CA GLU A 194 -3.21 -4.86 35.56
C GLU A 194 -1.69 -5.05 35.57
N ARG A 195 -0.97 -4.36 34.68
CA ARG A 195 0.49 -4.44 34.59
C ARG A 195 1.20 -3.97 35.86
N ILE A 196 0.74 -2.87 36.46
CA ILE A 196 1.29 -2.36 37.71
C ILE A 196 1.08 -3.36 38.84
N THR A 197 -0.11 -3.97 38.93
CA THR A 197 -0.43 -4.96 39.98
C THR A 197 0.31 -6.29 39.82
N ALA A 198 0.64 -6.68 38.58
CA ALA A 198 1.29 -7.96 38.31
C ALA A 198 2.74 -8.05 38.83
N GLY A 199 3.44 -6.92 39.01
CA GLY A 199 4.77 -6.90 39.64
C GLY A 199 5.87 -7.68 38.91
N SER A 200 5.76 -7.85 37.58
CA SER A 200 6.72 -8.61 36.75
C SER A 200 7.97 -7.79 36.40
N ASN A 201 9.14 -8.45 36.32
CA ASN A 201 10.42 -7.89 35.84
C ASN A 201 10.61 -8.05 34.31
N ARG A 202 9.52 -8.09 33.55
CA ARG A 202 9.56 -8.13 32.08
C ARG A 202 10.12 -6.81 31.53
N PRO A 203 10.95 -6.84 30.47
CA PRO A 203 11.44 -5.63 29.81
C PRO A 203 10.36 -4.95 28.94
N ASP A 204 9.28 -4.49 29.57
CA ASP A 204 8.24 -3.65 28.97
C ASP A 204 8.29 -2.21 29.48
N ILE A 205 7.77 -1.27 28.69
CA ILE A 205 7.91 0.17 28.93
C ILE A 205 7.32 0.57 30.29
N ILE A 206 6.15 0.05 30.66
CA ILE A 206 5.54 0.34 31.96
C ILE A 206 6.39 -0.26 33.10
N GLY A 207 6.95 -1.45 32.93
CA GLY A 207 7.92 -2.04 33.86
C GLY A 207 9.13 -1.13 34.10
N GLN A 208 9.71 -0.58 33.03
CA GLN A 208 10.83 0.37 33.13
C GLN A 208 10.43 1.67 33.86
N LEU A 209 9.21 2.17 33.60
CA LEU A 209 8.69 3.35 34.30
C LEU A 209 8.52 3.08 35.81
N LEU A 210 8.06 1.88 36.18
CA LEU A 210 7.94 1.47 37.58
C LEU A 210 9.29 1.27 38.27
N GLU A 211 10.32 0.83 37.56
CA GLU A 211 11.69 0.79 38.09
C GLU A 211 12.23 2.18 38.36
N SER A 212 12.00 3.14 37.44
CA SER A 212 12.41 4.54 37.64
C SER A 212 11.75 5.19 38.86
N GLU A 213 10.53 4.77 39.21
CA GLU A 213 9.83 5.22 40.42
C GLU A 213 10.51 4.71 41.71
N LYS A 214 11.08 3.51 41.68
CA LYS A 214 11.77 2.88 42.84
C LYS A 214 13.14 3.46 43.11
N ASP A 215 13.87 3.84 42.07
CA ASP A 215 15.25 4.31 42.20
C ASP A 215 15.37 5.72 42.82
N HIS A 216 14.24 6.37 43.15
CA HIS A 216 14.16 7.70 43.75
C HIS A 216 15.01 8.78 43.05
N THR A 217 15.44 8.53 41.81
CA THR A 217 15.94 9.56 40.92
C THR A 217 14.78 10.54 40.73
N SER A 218 15.01 11.83 40.98
CA SER A 218 14.01 12.86 41.30
C SER A 218 12.87 13.12 40.29
N GLU A 219 12.70 12.28 39.27
CA GLU A 219 11.71 12.43 38.21
C GLU A 219 11.08 11.08 37.88
N SER A 220 9.76 10.99 38.10
CA SER A 220 8.91 9.86 37.69
C SER A 220 7.67 10.40 36.96
N MET A 221 6.89 9.49 36.37
CA MET A 221 5.57 9.81 35.84
C MET A 221 4.49 9.50 36.88
N SER A 222 3.46 10.35 36.97
CA SER A 222 2.24 10.01 37.71
C SER A 222 1.51 8.83 37.04
N ARG A 223 0.59 8.20 37.75
CA ARG A 223 -0.21 7.09 37.18
C ARG A 223 -1.01 7.53 35.95
N GLU A 224 -1.66 8.68 36.02
CA GLU A 224 -2.41 9.22 34.88
C GLU A 224 -1.47 9.58 33.72
N GLU A 225 -0.26 10.09 34.00
CA GLU A 225 0.79 10.32 32.99
C GLU A 225 1.23 9.01 32.31
N MET A 226 1.39 7.92 33.07
CA MET A 226 1.68 6.61 32.51
C MET A 226 0.55 6.13 31.59
N GLU A 227 -0.71 6.31 31.99
CA GLU A 227 -1.88 5.91 31.19
C GLU A 227 -1.97 6.67 29.87
N VAL A 228 -1.88 8.00 29.89
CA VAL A 228 -1.97 8.82 28.67
C VAL A 228 -0.77 8.61 27.74
N ASN A 229 0.42 8.39 28.29
CA ASN A 229 1.60 8.09 27.49
C ASN A 229 1.56 6.65 26.94
N ALA A 230 1.02 5.68 27.68
CA ALA A 230 0.87 4.31 27.18
C ALA A 230 -0.06 4.25 25.96
N MET A 231 -1.18 4.98 25.99
CA MET A 231 -2.10 5.08 24.84
C MET A 231 -1.37 5.57 23.59
N ILE A 232 -0.66 6.71 23.68
CA ILE A 232 -0.01 7.30 22.50
C ILE A 232 1.16 6.47 22.00
N LEU A 233 1.89 5.79 22.90
CA LEU A 233 2.98 4.88 22.50
C LEU A 233 2.45 3.67 21.72
N VAL A 234 1.34 3.08 22.16
CA VAL A 234 0.67 1.97 21.44
C VAL A 234 0.18 2.45 20.08
N ALA A 235 -0.53 3.58 20.02
CA ALA A 235 -1.07 4.13 18.79
C ALA A 235 0.03 4.51 17.78
N ALA A 236 1.07 5.21 18.24
CA ALA A 236 2.15 5.68 17.37
C ALA A 236 3.06 4.53 16.91
N GLY A 237 3.31 3.53 17.75
CA GLY A 237 4.18 2.40 17.42
C GLY A 237 3.58 1.46 16.38
N SER A 238 2.28 1.16 16.49
CA SER A 238 1.57 0.22 15.60
C SER A 238 1.33 0.78 14.20
N GLU A 239 0.57 1.89 14.09
CA GLU A 239 0.14 2.47 12.81
C GLU A 239 1.32 2.88 11.91
N SER A 240 2.42 3.32 12.53
CA SER A 240 3.63 3.72 11.79
C SER A 240 4.32 2.52 11.13
N VAL A 241 4.50 1.41 11.86
CA VAL A 241 5.09 0.17 11.33
C VAL A 241 4.19 -0.42 10.25
N THR A 242 2.86 -0.46 10.47
CA THR A 242 1.90 -0.92 9.47
C THR A 242 2.00 -0.12 8.18
N THR A 243 1.97 1.21 8.26
CA THR A 243 2.00 2.09 7.08
C THR A 243 3.26 1.86 6.23
N VAL A 244 4.42 1.76 6.88
CA VAL A 244 5.69 1.56 6.16
C VAL A 244 5.71 0.18 5.49
N LEU A 245 5.40 -0.88 6.22
CA LEU A 245 5.51 -2.25 5.69
C LEU A 245 4.49 -2.53 4.59
N THR A 246 3.24 -2.12 4.77
CA THR A 246 2.19 -2.31 3.75
C THR A 246 2.49 -1.51 2.49
N GLY A 247 2.85 -0.24 2.64
CA GLY A 247 3.26 0.61 1.53
C GLY A 247 4.49 0.06 0.81
N LEU A 248 5.49 -0.41 1.56
CA LEU A 248 6.70 -1.01 1.00
C LEU A 248 6.40 -2.32 0.26
N LEU A 249 5.61 -3.22 0.84
CA LEU A 249 5.20 -4.46 0.17
C LEU A 249 4.48 -4.16 -1.14
N ASN A 250 3.58 -3.18 -1.18
CA ASN A 250 2.93 -2.75 -2.41
C ASN A 250 3.92 -2.25 -3.47
N TYR A 251 4.97 -1.52 -3.10
CA TYR A 251 6.01 -1.13 -4.07
C TYR A 251 6.87 -2.32 -4.50
N LEU A 252 7.26 -3.21 -3.59
CA LEU A 252 8.05 -4.40 -3.91
C LEU A 252 7.29 -5.35 -4.84
N LEU A 253 6.00 -5.59 -4.58
CA LEU A 253 5.13 -6.43 -5.41
C LEU A 253 4.90 -5.87 -6.82
N ARG A 254 5.21 -4.60 -7.07
CA ARG A 254 5.12 -3.94 -8.38
C ARG A 254 6.49 -3.74 -9.05
N ASN A 255 7.56 -4.13 -8.37
CA ASN A 255 8.95 -4.01 -8.81
C ASN A 255 9.66 -5.31 -8.41
N PRO A 256 9.42 -6.41 -9.14
CA PRO A 256 9.85 -7.75 -8.75
C PRO A 256 11.37 -7.88 -8.65
N ASP A 257 12.11 -7.10 -9.44
CA ASP A 257 13.56 -7.09 -9.47
C ASP A 257 14.08 -6.61 -8.11
N ASP A 258 13.45 -5.56 -7.54
CA ASP A 258 13.76 -5.06 -6.20
C ASP A 258 13.32 -6.05 -5.11
N LEU A 259 12.16 -6.70 -5.26
CA LEU A 259 11.68 -7.75 -4.35
C LEU A 259 12.62 -8.96 -4.30
N ALA A 260 13.03 -9.46 -5.46
CA ALA A 260 13.97 -10.56 -5.59
C ALA A 260 15.34 -10.19 -5.00
N ALA A 261 15.81 -8.95 -5.21
CA ALA A 261 17.08 -8.48 -4.65
C ALA A 261 17.07 -8.48 -3.11
N VAL A 262 16.03 -7.93 -2.47
CA VAL A 262 15.96 -7.90 -1.00
C VAL A 262 15.69 -9.29 -0.41
N ALA A 263 14.83 -10.10 -1.02
CA ALA A 263 14.58 -11.47 -0.58
C ALA A 263 15.84 -12.33 -0.70
N GLY A 264 16.59 -12.19 -1.80
CA GLY A 264 17.85 -12.90 -2.04
C GLY A 264 18.93 -12.54 -1.02
N GLU A 265 19.08 -11.26 -0.69
CA GLU A 265 20.02 -10.81 0.35
C GLU A 265 19.67 -11.44 1.70
N VAL A 266 18.39 -11.39 2.10
CA VAL A 266 17.93 -11.93 3.37
C VAL A 266 18.11 -13.45 3.43
N ARG A 267 17.70 -14.20 2.40
CA ARG A 267 17.82 -15.67 2.37
C ARG A 267 19.26 -16.16 2.32
N THR A 268 20.18 -15.39 1.74
CA THR A 268 21.61 -15.72 1.72
C THR A 268 22.30 -15.37 3.04
N ALA A 269 21.80 -14.36 3.75
CA ALA A 269 22.41 -13.91 4.99
C ALA A 269 22.24 -14.92 6.13
N PHE A 270 21.23 -15.78 6.15
CA PHE A 270 20.91 -16.65 7.29
C PHE A 270 20.68 -18.11 6.88
N SER A 271 21.15 -19.06 7.71
CA SER A 271 20.99 -20.50 7.45
C SER A 271 19.65 -21.03 7.96
N SER A 272 19.06 -20.37 8.97
CA SER A 272 17.77 -20.69 9.56
C SER A 272 17.00 -19.41 9.92
N GLY A 273 15.67 -19.46 9.89
CA GLY A 273 14.79 -18.37 10.27
C GLY A 273 14.88 -18.03 11.76
N ASP A 274 15.34 -18.97 12.57
CA ASP A 274 15.62 -18.77 14.00
C ASP A 274 16.91 -17.97 14.24
N GLU A 275 17.84 -17.95 13.27
CA GLU A 275 19.10 -17.18 13.35
C GLU A 275 18.93 -15.71 12.92
N ILE A 276 17.76 -15.34 12.39
CA ILE A 276 17.48 -13.97 11.92
C ILE A 276 17.41 -13.02 13.10
N ALA A 277 18.47 -12.28 13.37
CA ALA A 277 18.57 -11.35 14.48
C ALA A 277 18.83 -9.90 14.04
N GLY A 278 18.31 -8.95 14.80
CA GLY A 278 18.39 -7.51 14.59
C GLY A 278 19.81 -6.98 14.29
N PRO A 279 20.85 -7.35 15.06
CA PRO A 279 22.22 -6.87 14.82
C PRO A 279 22.75 -7.20 13.42
N LYS A 280 22.41 -8.36 12.88
CA LYS A 280 22.83 -8.80 11.54
C LYS A 280 21.99 -8.14 10.46
N LEU A 281 20.67 -8.02 10.66
CA LEU A 281 19.77 -7.30 9.74
C LEU A 281 20.14 -5.83 9.56
N ARG A 282 20.67 -5.17 10.59
CA ARG A 282 21.16 -3.79 10.50
C ARG A 282 22.32 -3.61 9.51
N GLN A 283 23.05 -4.69 9.21
CA GLN A 283 24.22 -4.67 8.32
C GLN A 283 23.87 -5.00 6.87
N LEU A 284 22.62 -5.38 6.57
CA LEU A 284 22.19 -5.77 5.23
C LEU A 284 21.88 -4.54 4.36
N PRO A 285 22.73 -4.19 3.38
CA PRO A 285 22.60 -2.93 2.66
C PRO A 285 21.32 -2.83 1.81
N ILE A 286 20.89 -3.90 1.12
CA ILE A 286 19.71 -3.85 0.26
C ILE A 286 18.45 -3.74 1.11
N LEU A 287 18.31 -4.53 2.19
CA LEU A 287 17.20 -4.44 3.13
C LEU A 287 17.03 -3.02 3.69
N ASN A 288 18.12 -2.40 4.17
CA ASN A 288 18.07 -1.07 4.73
C ASN A 288 17.81 0.01 3.66
N ALA A 289 18.34 -0.17 2.45
CA ALA A 289 18.05 0.70 1.31
C ALA A 289 16.56 0.64 0.91
N THR A 290 16.01 -0.56 0.86
CA THR A 290 14.60 -0.83 0.56
C THR A 290 13.66 -0.24 1.61
N LEU A 291 13.99 -0.39 2.90
CA LEU A 291 13.23 0.22 4.00
C LEU A 291 13.28 1.76 3.95
N ASN A 292 14.45 2.35 3.68
CA ASN A 292 14.58 3.80 3.52
C ASN A 292 13.75 4.31 2.35
N GLU A 293 13.77 3.62 1.20
CA GLU A 293 12.96 4.01 0.04
C GLU A 293 11.46 3.84 0.29
N GLY A 294 11.08 2.77 1.00
CA GLY A 294 9.71 2.57 1.49
C GLY A 294 9.25 3.74 2.35
N MET A 295 10.02 4.14 3.36
CA MET A 295 9.71 5.30 4.21
C MET A 295 9.73 6.64 3.47
N ARG A 296 10.53 6.78 2.40
CA ARG A 296 10.55 7.98 1.56
C ARG A 296 9.25 8.12 0.77
N LEU A 297 8.76 7.04 0.18
CA LEU A 297 7.56 7.04 -0.64
C LEU A 297 6.26 6.88 0.17
N CYS A 298 6.34 6.25 1.33
CA CYS A 298 5.25 6.02 2.28
C CYS A 298 5.62 6.61 3.66
N PRO A 299 5.78 7.94 3.80
CA PRO A 299 6.06 8.55 5.08
C PRO A 299 4.86 8.38 6.03
N THR A 300 5.11 7.88 7.24
CA THR A 300 4.09 7.61 8.26
C THR A 300 3.35 8.87 8.69
N ILE A 301 4.06 9.99 8.74
CA ILE A 301 3.49 11.32 8.98
C ILE A 301 3.73 12.13 7.70
N PRO A 302 2.76 12.18 6.77
CA PRO A 302 2.91 12.93 5.51
C PRO A 302 2.80 14.45 5.71
N ASP A 303 2.20 14.90 6.83
CA ASP A 303 1.93 16.31 7.13
C ASP A 303 3.12 17.04 7.80
N SER A 304 3.00 18.35 7.83
CA SER A 304 3.83 19.36 8.47
C SER A 304 3.92 19.20 10.00
N MET A 305 5.10 18.83 10.50
CA MET A 305 5.40 18.91 11.94
C MET A 305 5.63 20.38 12.33
N ARG A 306 4.55 21.11 12.63
CA ARG A 306 4.56 22.55 12.91
C ARG A 306 5.38 22.91 14.15
N ARG A 307 6.08 24.03 14.05
CA ARG A 307 6.88 24.66 15.10
C ARG A 307 6.72 26.17 15.03
N LYS A 308 6.80 26.85 16.16
CA LYS A 308 6.60 28.28 16.30
C LYS A 308 7.95 28.96 16.55
N VAL A 309 8.25 29.99 15.77
CA VAL A 309 9.47 30.78 15.88
C VAL A 309 9.52 31.45 17.27
N PRO A 310 10.64 31.38 18.00
CA PRO A 310 10.78 32.00 19.32
C PRO A 310 10.55 33.51 19.33
N SER A 311 10.28 34.07 20.51
CA SER A 311 10.03 35.51 20.72
C SER A 311 11.16 36.44 20.23
N ARG A 312 12.40 35.92 20.15
CA ARG A 312 13.57 36.63 19.62
C ARG A 312 13.72 36.56 18.09
N GLY A 313 12.77 35.95 17.39
CA GLY A 313 12.87 35.61 15.97
C GLY A 313 13.74 34.37 15.72
N GLY A 314 13.90 34.01 14.45
CA GLY A 314 14.69 32.84 14.04
C GLY A 314 15.15 32.92 12.59
N VAL A 315 16.13 32.09 12.24
CA VAL A 315 16.58 31.92 10.85
C VAL A 315 16.32 30.49 10.42
N VAL A 316 15.65 30.33 9.28
CA VAL A 316 15.30 29.04 8.66
C VAL A 316 15.64 29.10 7.18
N ALA A 317 16.48 28.18 6.70
CA ALA A 317 16.91 28.11 5.30
C ALA A 317 17.43 29.46 4.77
N GLY A 318 18.20 30.17 5.61
CA GLY A 318 18.76 31.49 5.31
C GLY A 318 17.77 32.66 5.41
N GLN A 319 16.49 32.42 5.70
CA GLN A 319 15.48 33.46 5.84
C GLN A 319 15.31 33.90 7.29
N VAL A 320 15.32 35.21 7.54
CA VAL A 320 15.02 35.79 8.86
C VAL A 320 13.50 35.83 9.03
N LEU A 321 13.00 35.16 10.06
CA LEU A 321 11.57 35.03 10.34
C LEU A 321 11.19 35.82 11.60
N PRO A 322 10.04 36.53 11.56
CA PRO A 322 9.56 37.24 12.73
C PRO A 322 9.12 36.24 13.82
N PRO A 323 9.08 36.69 15.08
CA PRO A 323 8.52 35.94 16.19
C PRO A 323 7.13 35.39 15.87
N ASP A 324 6.76 34.28 16.51
CA ASP A 324 5.44 33.67 16.45
C ASP A 324 5.01 33.08 15.09
N THR A 325 5.84 33.22 14.04
CA THR A 325 5.61 32.54 12.75
C THR A 325 5.60 31.02 12.93
N VAL A 326 4.60 30.34 12.38
CA VAL A 326 4.55 28.88 12.31
C VAL A 326 5.35 28.40 11.11
N VAL A 327 6.24 27.45 11.33
CA VAL A 327 7.13 26.87 10.32
C VAL A 327 7.07 25.34 10.36
N SER A 328 7.25 24.71 9.21
CA SER A 328 7.22 23.24 9.12
C SER A 328 7.94 22.70 7.88
N VAL A 329 8.32 21.42 7.94
CA VAL A 329 8.78 20.64 6.80
C VAL A 329 7.82 19.46 6.60
N PRO A 330 6.98 19.44 5.55
CA PRO A 330 6.08 18.32 5.27
C PRO A 330 6.83 17.17 4.58
N PRO A 331 6.94 15.97 5.19
CA PRO A 331 7.67 14.84 4.62
C PRO A 331 7.16 14.44 3.23
N TRP A 332 5.85 14.36 3.01
CA TRP A 332 5.29 13.96 1.71
C TRP A 332 5.75 14.86 0.56
N ALA A 333 5.73 16.18 0.76
CA ALA A 333 6.16 17.10 -0.28
C ALA A 333 7.69 17.12 -0.41
N THR A 334 8.41 17.08 0.72
CA THR A 334 9.88 17.19 0.77
C THR A 334 10.55 15.97 0.14
N TYR A 335 10.03 14.77 0.42
CA TYR A 335 10.58 13.50 -0.03
C TYR A 335 10.28 13.23 -1.51
N ARG A 336 9.27 13.91 -2.07
CA ARG A 336 8.84 13.79 -3.47
C ARG A 336 9.21 15.01 -4.33
N ALA A 337 9.95 15.96 -3.78
CA ALA A 337 10.37 17.14 -4.52
C ALA A 337 11.58 16.82 -5.42
N LYS A 338 11.48 17.19 -6.71
CA LYS A 338 12.59 17.06 -7.68
C LYS A 338 13.87 17.79 -7.26
N ARG A 339 13.75 18.82 -6.41
CA ARG A 339 14.90 19.53 -5.84
C ARG A 339 15.74 18.66 -4.89
N ASN A 340 15.14 17.64 -4.28
CA ASN A 340 15.74 16.82 -3.24
C ASN A 340 16.03 15.40 -3.75
N PHE A 341 15.21 14.88 -4.68
CA PHE A 341 15.37 13.53 -5.21
C PHE A 341 15.18 13.51 -6.73
N ALA A 342 16.13 12.90 -7.45
CA ALA A 342 16.00 12.54 -8.85
C ALA A 342 14.97 11.42 -9.01
N GLU A 343 14.11 11.53 -10.03
CA GLU A 343 12.97 10.63 -10.26
C GLU A 343 12.18 10.36 -8.96
N PRO A 344 11.66 11.42 -8.29
CA PRO A 344 11.18 11.32 -6.91
C PRO A 344 9.97 10.39 -6.73
N GLU A 345 9.22 10.11 -7.80
CA GLU A 345 8.05 9.24 -7.76
C GLU A 345 8.39 7.76 -7.98
N ARG A 346 9.60 7.45 -8.47
CA ARG A 346 10.04 6.09 -8.76
C ARG A 346 10.54 5.42 -7.48
N PHE A 347 10.08 4.20 -7.23
CA PHE A 347 10.67 3.32 -6.23
C PHE A 347 12.03 2.87 -6.71
N MET A 348 13.09 3.28 -6.00
CA MET A 348 14.46 2.99 -6.37
C MET A 348 15.34 2.83 -5.13
N PRO A 349 15.35 1.66 -4.48
CA PRO A 349 16.20 1.38 -3.31
C PRO A 349 17.69 1.70 -3.56
N ALA A 350 18.17 1.48 -4.78
CA ALA A 350 19.55 1.73 -5.18
C ALA A 350 20.07 3.14 -4.83
N ARG A 351 19.21 4.17 -4.71
CA ARG A 351 19.61 5.53 -4.33
C ARG A 351 20.26 5.60 -2.93
N TRP A 352 19.96 4.65 -2.06
CA TRP A 352 20.46 4.59 -0.69
C TRP A 352 21.78 3.84 -0.56
N LEU A 353 22.20 3.10 -1.58
CA LEU A 353 23.44 2.35 -1.58
C LEU A 353 24.65 3.28 -1.80
N SER A 354 25.77 2.98 -1.14
CA SER A 354 26.97 3.81 -1.03
C SER A 354 27.82 3.96 -2.30
N ASN A 355 27.28 3.56 -3.47
CA ASN A 355 27.95 3.75 -4.74
C ASN A 355 27.46 5.04 -5.40
N GLU A 356 28.17 6.14 -5.16
CA GLU A 356 28.11 7.42 -5.91
C GLU A 356 28.32 7.29 -7.43
N LYS A 357 28.35 6.06 -7.97
CA LYS A 357 28.47 5.76 -9.41
C LYS A 357 27.20 6.10 -10.21
N GLY A 358 26.12 6.54 -9.57
CA GLY A 358 24.85 6.83 -10.23
C GLY A 358 24.70 8.22 -10.84
N GLY A 359 25.55 9.20 -10.50
CA GLY A 359 25.42 10.57 -11.01
C GLY A 359 24.09 11.27 -10.65
N MET A 360 23.31 10.71 -9.71
CA MET A 360 22.03 11.26 -9.26
C MET A 360 22.27 12.33 -8.18
N GLN A 361 21.72 13.51 -8.37
CA GLN A 361 21.79 14.63 -7.42
C GLN A 361 20.66 14.54 -6.38
N ASP A 362 20.73 13.54 -5.50
CA ASP A 362 19.83 13.43 -4.35
C ASP A 362 20.40 14.13 -3.12
N ASP A 363 19.63 15.01 -2.48
CA ASP A 363 19.95 15.58 -1.19
C ASP A 363 19.33 14.75 -0.06
N LYS A 364 20.10 13.77 0.43
CA LYS A 364 19.66 12.88 1.52
C LYS A 364 19.44 13.62 2.85
N ALA A 365 19.93 14.86 3.02
CA ALA A 365 19.60 15.66 4.20
C ALA A 365 18.11 16.05 4.25
N ALA A 366 17.40 15.94 3.12
CA ALA A 366 15.96 16.15 3.03
C ALA A 366 15.14 15.03 3.68
N PHE A 367 15.73 13.87 3.96
CA PHE A 367 15.04 12.67 4.45
C PHE A 367 15.31 12.43 5.94
N ASN A 368 14.29 12.65 6.76
CA ASN A 368 14.37 12.51 8.22
C ASN A 368 13.11 11.78 8.74
N PRO A 369 12.95 10.48 8.46
CA PRO A 369 11.73 9.72 8.76
C PRO A 369 11.41 9.66 10.27
N PHE A 370 12.42 9.84 11.13
CA PHE A 370 12.28 9.87 12.58
C PHE A 370 12.41 11.30 13.17
N SER A 371 12.40 12.33 12.33
CA SER A 371 12.65 13.73 12.69
C SER A 371 14.02 13.96 13.37
N LEU A 372 14.29 15.19 13.82
CA LEU A 372 15.55 15.61 14.44
C LEU A 372 15.32 16.33 15.78
N GLY A 373 16.37 16.40 16.60
CA GLY A 373 16.35 17.19 17.83
C GLY A 373 15.60 16.53 19.01
N PRO A 374 15.28 17.32 20.06
CA PRO A 374 14.66 16.82 21.28
C PRO A 374 13.31 16.13 21.04
N HIS A 375 12.58 16.53 20.00
CA HIS A 375 11.28 15.98 19.61
C HIS A 375 11.38 14.89 18.52
N ASN A 376 12.56 14.32 18.28
CA ASN A 376 12.69 13.16 17.38
C ASN A 376 11.96 11.93 17.93
N CYS A 377 11.74 10.92 17.08
CA CYS A 377 11.04 9.70 17.47
C CYS A 377 11.80 8.97 18.60
N PRO A 378 11.20 8.78 19.80
CA PRO A 378 11.83 7.99 20.85
C PRO A 378 11.99 6.52 20.43
N GLY A 379 11.00 5.98 19.73
CA GLY A 379 10.92 4.57 19.34
C GLY A 379 11.75 4.17 18.13
N GLN A 380 12.64 5.03 17.60
CA GLN A 380 13.34 4.75 16.33
C GLN A 380 14.11 3.40 16.35
N ASN A 381 14.73 3.02 17.47
CA ASN A 381 15.47 1.77 17.58
C ASN A 381 14.54 0.55 17.48
N LEU A 382 13.41 0.62 18.20
CA LEU A 382 12.38 -0.42 18.19
C LEU A 382 11.71 -0.51 16.82
N ALA A 383 11.31 0.63 16.23
CA ALA A 383 10.72 0.66 14.89
C ALA A 383 11.64 0.03 13.85
N TRP A 384 12.93 0.37 13.87
CA TRP A 384 13.90 -0.25 12.98
C TRP A 384 14.09 -1.76 13.22
N LEU A 385 14.01 -2.21 14.47
CA LEU A 385 14.04 -3.64 14.81
C LEU A 385 12.81 -4.35 14.23
N GLU A 386 11.62 -3.83 14.49
CA GLU A 386 10.35 -4.39 14.01
C GLU A 386 10.27 -4.42 12.48
N LEU A 387 10.53 -3.28 11.83
CA LEU A 387 10.50 -3.18 10.36
C LEU A 387 11.44 -4.19 9.71
N ARG A 388 12.66 -4.34 10.24
CA ARG A 388 13.64 -5.30 9.72
C ARG A 388 13.21 -6.73 10.00
N LEU A 389 12.81 -7.06 11.24
CA LEU A 389 12.45 -8.42 11.62
C LEU A 389 11.20 -8.90 10.87
N ILE A 390 10.15 -8.08 10.81
CA ILE A 390 8.90 -8.44 10.13
C ILE A 390 9.18 -8.65 8.64
N LEU A 391 9.79 -7.67 7.96
CA LEU A 391 10.05 -7.78 6.52
C LEU A 391 11.01 -8.95 6.21
N ALA A 392 12.13 -9.05 6.95
CA ALA A 392 13.12 -10.09 6.68
C ALA A 392 12.55 -11.49 6.96
N LYS A 393 11.84 -11.71 8.08
CA LYS A 393 11.26 -13.02 8.36
C LYS A 393 10.14 -13.36 7.38
N LEU A 394 9.29 -12.41 6.99
CA LEU A 394 8.27 -12.65 5.95
C LEU A 394 8.93 -13.07 4.63
N LEU A 395 9.93 -12.34 4.15
CA LEU A 395 10.61 -12.65 2.89
C LEU A 395 11.52 -13.89 2.98
N TRP A 396 12.03 -14.21 4.15
CA TRP A 396 12.80 -15.44 4.38
C TRP A 396 11.90 -16.67 4.37
N THR A 397 10.72 -16.59 5.01
CA THR A 397 9.79 -17.72 5.15
C THR A 397 8.89 -17.92 3.95
N PHE A 398 8.44 -16.85 3.29
CA PHE A 398 7.43 -16.90 2.23
C PHE A 398 7.92 -16.27 0.94
N ASP A 399 7.44 -16.84 -0.17
CA ASP A 399 7.35 -16.11 -1.43
C ASP A 399 6.05 -15.32 -1.44
N VAL A 400 6.15 -13.99 -1.55
CA VAL A 400 5.01 -13.09 -1.63
C VAL A 400 4.75 -12.74 -3.09
N SER A 401 3.48 -12.78 -3.47
CA SER A 401 3.05 -12.38 -4.80
C SER A 401 1.66 -11.75 -4.71
N VAL A 402 1.30 -11.06 -5.78
CA VAL A 402 -0.05 -10.62 -6.00
C VAL A 402 -0.95 -11.86 -6.24
N PRO A 403 -2.13 -11.98 -5.60
CA PRO A 403 -3.03 -13.11 -5.85
C PRO A 403 -3.25 -13.31 -7.34
N PRO A 404 -3.38 -14.57 -7.82
CA PRO A 404 -3.63 -14.83 -9.21
C PRO A 404 -4.79 -14.00 -9.69
N GLY A 405 -4.52 -13.23 -10.75
CA GLY A 405 -5.40 -12.22 -11.28
C GLY A 405 -5.51 -11.02 -10.37
N ILE A 406 -4.50 -10.42 -9.81
CA ILE A 406 -4.73 -9.04 -9.42
C ILE A 406 -3.78 -8.21 -10.18
N ASP A 407 -4.35 -7.37 -11.03
CA ASP A 407 -3.75 -6.23 -11.66
C ASP A 407 -4.87 -5.60 -12.48
N LEU A 408 -4.91 -4.25 -12.62
CA LEU A 408 -5.83 -3.60 -13.57
C LEU A 408 -5.74 -4.38 -14.91
N PRO A 409 -6.81 -5.06 -15.33
CA PRO A 409 -6.63 -6.32 -16.05
C PRO A 409 -5.93 -6.14 -17.39
N VAL A 410 -4.94 -7.01 -17.67
CA VAL A 410 -4.32 -7.14 -19.00
C VAL A 410 -5.08 -8.23 -19.77
N PRO A 411 -5.88 -7.92 -20.81
CA PRO A 411 -6.91 -8.87 -21.27
C PRO A 411 -6.43 -10.08 -22.08
N ASN A 412 -5.15 -10.13 -22.50
CA ASN A 412 -4.64 -11.21 -23.37
C ASN A 412 -4.26 -12.50 -22.61
N PRO A 413 -3.57 -12.45 -21.46
CA PRO A 413 -3.37 -13.63 -20.61
C PRO A 413 -4.69 -14.22 -20.08
N SER A 414 -5.60 -13.36 -19.61
CA SER A 414 -6.92 -13.77 -19.07
C SER A 414 -7.73 -14.61 -20.07
N LYS A 415 -7.60 -14.31 -21.37
CA LYS A 415 -8.23 -15.05 -22.46
C LYS A 415 -7.83 -16.52 -22.48
N VAL A 416 -6.54 -16.81 -22.39
CA VAL A 416 -6.00 -18.17 -22.46
C VAL A 416 -6.45 -18.98 -21.24
N LEU A 417 -6.46 -18.35 -20.08
CA LEU A 417 -6.92 -18.96 -18.82
C LEU A 417 -8.40 -19.36 -18.90
N ILE A 418 -9.26 -18.49 -19.45
CA ILE A 418 -10.68 -18.82 -19.66
C ILE A 418 -10.83 -20.08 -20.53
N ILE A 419 -10.05 -20.22 -21.61
CA ILE A 419 -10.14 -21.38 -22.50
C ILE A 419 -9.67 -22.68 -21.83
N LEU A 420 -8.59 -22.62 -21.05
CA LEU A 420 -8.11 -23.77 -20.28
C LEU A 420 -9.15 -24.23 -19.24
N GLU A 421 -9.78 -23.28 -18.53
CA GLU A 421 -10.89 -23.57 -17.62
C GLU A 421 -12.11 -24.15 -18.35
N GLU A 422 -12.46 -23.65 -19.53
CA GLU A 422 -13.57 -24.19 -20.33
C GLU A 422 -13.32 -25.62 -20.80
N LEU A 423 -12.09 -25.96 -21.20
CA LEU A 423 -11.74 -27.33 -21.59
C LEU A 423 -11.53 -28.26 -20.39
N ASN A 424 -11.64 -27.74 -19.15
CA ASN A 424 -11.29 -28.43 -17.91
C ASN A 424 -9.86 -28.99 -17.95
N LEU A 425 -8.96 -28.30 -18.65
CA LEU A 425 -7.58 -28.72 -18.73
C LEU A 425 -6.84 -28.26 -17.47
N PRO A 426 -6.07 -29.14 -16.83
CA PRO A 426 -5.22 -28.72 -15.74
C PRO A 426 -4.13 -27.81 -16.30
N TYR A 427 -3.90 -26.69 -15.65
CA TYR A 427 -2.83 -25.76 -16.01
C TYR A 427 -2.21 -25.16 -14.76
N GLU A 428 -0.98 -24.71 -14.96
CA GLU A 428 -0.22 -23.93 -14.01
C GLU A 428 0.10 -22.57 -14.64
N SER A 429 -0.05 -21.50 -13.87
CA SER A 429 0.13 -20.13 -14.34
C SER A 429 1.41 -19.51 -13.78
N TYR A 430 2.20 -18.89 -14.65
CA TYR A 430 3.42 -18.18 -14.27
C TYR A 430 3.30 -16.70 -14.64
N TRP A 431 3.42 -15.80 -13.65
CA TRP A 431 3.36 -14.34 -13.85
C TRP A 431 4.74 -13.77 -14.15
N VAL A 432 4.79 -12.85 -15.12
CA VAL A 432 6.02 -12.20 -15.55
C VAL A 432 5.77 -10.71 -15.61
N GLU A 433 6.63 -10.00 -14.92
CA GLU A 433 6.53 -8.57 -14.66
C GLU A 433 7.05 -7.72 -15.82
N LEU A 434 6.64 -6.45 -15.85
CA LEU A 434 6.75 -5.62 -17.05
C LEU A 434 8.18 -5.38 -17.54
N ASP A 435 9.13 -5.30 -16.61
CA ASP A 435 10.58 -5.16 -16.82
C ASP A 435 11.25 -6.50 -17.20
N GLY A 436 10.80 -7.61 -16.60
CA GLY A 436 11.27 -8.96 -16.87
C GLY A 436 10.79 -9.56 -18.20
N LEU A 437 9.71 -9.02 -18.78
CA LEU A 437 9.13 -9.49 -20.03
C LEU A 437 10.14 -9.62 -21.17
N LYS A 438 11.15 -8.75 -21.28
CA LYS A 438 12.11 -8.73 -22.40
C LYS A 438 13.41 -9.50 -22.12
N GLN A 439 13.43 -10.35 -21.10
CA GLN A 439 14.66 -10.96 -20.57
C GLN A 439 14.52 -12.48 -20.40
N LYS A 440 15.66 -13.20 -20.31
CA LYS A 440 15.70 -14.64 -19.96
C LYS A 440 15.32 -14.83 -18.47
N PRO A 441 14.74 -15.98 -18.08
CA PRO A 441 14.47 -17.15 -18.91
C PRO A 441 13.21 -17.00 -19.76
N TYR A 442 12.41 -15.95 -19.54
CA TYR A 442 11.14 -15.81 -20.26
C TYR A 442 11.34 -15.72 -21.77
N THR A 443 12.41 -15.07 -22.24
CA THR A 443 12.71 -15.05 -23.68
C THR A 443 13.12 -16.42 -24.26
N ASP A 444 13.52 -17.39 -23.44
CA ASP A 444 13.77 -18.77 -23.90
C ASP A 444 12.44 -19.53 -24.13
N VAL A 445 11.38 -19.12 -23.43
CA VAL A 445 10.00 -19.59 -23.63
C VAL A 445 9.32 -18.79 -24.73
N ASN A 446 9.27 -17.45 -24.61
CA ASN A 446 8.77 -16.51 -25.62
C ASN A 446 9.80 -15.43 -26.00
N PRO A 447 10.51 -15.58 -27.14
CA PRO A 447 11.61 -14.68 -27.52
C PRO A 447 11.15 -13.25 -27.82
N ASN A 448 9.87 -13.03 -28.12
CA ASN A 448 9.34 -11.67 -28.31
C ASN A 448 9.10 -10.94 -26.98
N GLY A 449 9.20 -11.64 -25.85
CA GLY A 449 9.06 -11.07 -24.52
C GLY A 449 7.68 -10.44 -24.29
N ARG A 450 6.64 -11.19 -24.64
CA ARG A 450 5.24 -10.80 -24.53
C ARG A 450 4.46 -11.94 -23.91
N VAL A 451 3.50 -11.61 -23.09
CA VAL A 451 2.56 -12.59 -22.54
C VAL A 451 1.31 -12.68 -23.44
N PRO A 452 0.68 -13.87 -23.57
CA PRO A 452 0.99 -15.14 -22.91
C PRO A 452 1.83 -16.14 -23.73
N ALA A 453 2.35 -17.18 -23.06
CA ALA A 453 2.98 -18.38 -23.62
C ALA A 453 2.65 -19.61 -22.73
N ILE A 454 2.60 -20.82 -23.29
CA ILE A 454 2.35 -22.07 -22.54
C ILE A 454 3.33 -23.18 -22.94
N VAL A 455 3.55 -24.14 -22.05
CA VAL A 455 4.32 -25.37 -22.31
C VAL A 455 3.39 -26.56 -22.08
N ASP A 456 3.35 -27.49 -23.03
CA ASP A 456 2.57 -28.71 -22.94
C ASP A 456 3.49 -29.94 -22.88
N PRO A 457 3.64 -30.56 -21.70
CA PRO A 457 4.57 -31.68 -21.51
C PRO A 457 4.05 -33.00 -22.10
N ASN A 458 2.74 -33.14 -22.36
CA ASN A 458 2.20 -34.37 -22.94
C ASN A 458 2.65 -34.56 -24.40
N HIS A 459 2.94 -33.45 -25.07
CA HIS A 459 3.36 -33.41 -26.47
C HIS A 459 4.73 -32.75 -26.69
N ASP A 460 5.41 -32.38 -25.60
CA ASP A 460 6.73 -31.72 -25.60
C ASP A 460 6.80 -30.47 -26.52
N ILE A 461 5.84 -29.54 -26.36
CA ILE A 461 5.74 -28.32 -27.19
C ILE A 461 5.49 -27.06 -26.37
N THR A 462 5.96 -25.90 -26.86
CA THR A 462 5.78 -24.58 -26.22
C THR A 462 5.06 -23.55 -27.14
N PRO A 463 3.71 -23.58 -27.19
CA PRO A 463 2.91 -22.59 -27.92
C PRO A 463 3.03 -21.17 -27.34
N ARG A 464 3.00 -20.16 -28.21
CA ARG A 464 3.17 -18.72 -27.88
C ARG A 464 2.14 -17.86 -28.60
N GLU A 465 1.90 -16.64 -28.10
CA GLU A 465 0.83 -15.72 -28.55
C GLU A 465 -0.59 -16.24 -28.28
N SER A 466 -1.44 -15.41 -27.68
CA SER A 466 -2.73 -15.88 -27.13
C SER A 466 -3.64 -16.57 -28.15
N GLY A 467 -3.60 -16.16 -29.43
CA GLY A 467 -4.44 -16.76 -30.47
C GLY A 467 -3.95 -18.14 -30.91
N ALA A 468 -2.65 -18.30 -31.12
CA ALA A 468 -2.07 -19.58 -31.55
C ALA A 468 -2.11 -20.62 -30.43
N ILE A 469 -1.95 -20.17 -29.17
CA ILE A 469 -2.12 -21.02 -27.99
C ILE A 469 -3.55 -21.59 -27.92
N VAL A 470 -4.56 -20.72 -28.01
CA VAL A 470 -5.96 -21.17 -27.95
C VAL A 470 -6.27 -22.15 -29.08
N GLN A 471 -5.76 -21.91 -30.29
CA GLN A 471 -5.97 -22.81 -31.41
C GLN A 471 -5.33 -24.19 -31.20
N TYR A 472 -4.09 -24.21 -30.71
CA TYR A 472 -3.40 -25.45 -30.35
C TYR A 472 -4.20 -26.26 -29.31
N LEU A 473 -4.66 -25.60 -28.24
CA LEU A 473 -5.41 -26.27 -27.18
C LEU A 473 -6.71 -26.89 -27.70
N ILE A 474 -7.40 -26.18 -28.59
CA ILE A 474 -8.61 -26.71 -29.22
C ILE A 474 -8.30 -27.92 -30.09
N ASP A 475 -7.34 -27.81 -31.00
CA ASP A 475 -7.05 -28.88 -31.97
C ASP A 475 -6.54 -30.15 -31.30
N THR A 476 -5.81 -30.01 -30.19
CA THR A 476 -5.20 -31.16 -29.48
C THR A 476 -6.11 -31.73 -28.40
N TYR A 477 -6.90 -30.90 -27.71
CA TYR A 477 -7.59 -31.33 -26.48
C TYR A 477 -9.10 -31.17 -26.48
N ASP A 478 -9.69 -30.38 -27.38
CA ASP A 478 -11.14 -30.26 -27.47
C ASP A 478 -11.77 -31.40 -28.29
N THR A 479 -11.45 -32.64 -27.93
CA THR A 479 -11.83 -33.85 -28.69
C THR A 479 -13.33 -34.06 -28.82
N ASN A 480 -14.09 -33.53 -27.86
CA ASN A 480 -15.56 -33.56 -27.84
C ASN A 480 -16.20 -32.31 -28.47
N ASN A 481 -15.40 -31.39 -29.01
CA ASN A 481 -15.85 -30.13 -29.59
C ASN A 481 -16.71 -29.33 -28.61
N LYS A 482 -16.30 -29.18 -27.35
CA LYS A 482 -17.02 -28.45 -26.31
C LYS A 482 -17.12 -26.96 -26.65
N ILE A 483 -16.01 -26.36 -27.09
CA ILE A 483 -15.90 -24.93 -27.42
C ILE A 483 -15.47 -24.68 -28.87
N SER A 484 -15.57 -25.72 -29.70
CA SER A 484 -15.23 -25.69 -31.13
C SER A 484 -16.23 -26.50 -31.96
N TYR A 485 -15.98 -26.58 -33.27
CA TYR A 485 -16.76 -27.39 -34.22
C TYR A 485 -15.80 -28.23 -35.08
N SER A 486 -16.25 -29.43 -35.47
CA SER A 486 -15.49 -30.34 -36.33
C SER A 486 -15.81 -30.17 -37.81
N SER A 487 -16.99 -29.63 -38.14
CA SER A 487 -17.41 -29.35 -39.51
C SER A 487 -16.60 -28.21 -40.12
N PHE A 488 -16.12 -28.41 -41.35
CA PHE A 488 -15.20 -27.49 -42.01
C PHE A 488 -15.72 -26.04 -42.10
N PRO A 489 -17.00 -25.76 -42.41
CA PRO A 489 -17.52 -24.39 -42.47
C PRO A 489 -17.49 -23.69 -41.09
N GLU A 490 -18.08 -24.29 -40.06
CA GLU A 490 -18.13 -23.69 -38.72
C GLU A 490 -16.75 -23.60 -38.06
N LYS A 491 -15.88 -24.60 -38.26
CA LYS A 491 -14.48 -24.55 -37.80
C LYS A 491 -13.75 -23.37 -38.44
N SER A 492 -13.92 -23.17 -39.74
CA SER A 492 -13.30 -22.04 -40.45
C SER A 492 -13.83 -20.69 -39.96
N LEU A 493 -15.14 -20.59 -39.69
CA LEU A 493 -15.76 -19.34 -39.21
C LEU A 493 -15.34 -19.00 -37.77
N THR A 494 -15.28 -19.99 -36.89
CA THR A 494 -14.78 -19.80 -35.51
C THR A 494 -13.32 -19.34 -35.50
N GLN A 495 -12.47 -19.87 -36.40
CA GLN A 495 -11.09 -19.41 -36.57
C GLN A 495 -10.96 -17.99 -37.11
N GLN A 496 -11.81 -17.59 -38.06
CA GLN A 496 -11.73 -16.25 -38.67
C GLN A 496 -12.20 -15.14 -37.73
N CYS A 497 -13.15 -15.43 -36.83
CA CYS A 497 -13.81 -14.43 -36.00
C CYS A 497 -12.80 -13.67 -35.08
N PRO A 498 -11.89 -14.32 -34.33
CA PRO A 498 -10.80 -13.68 -33.60
C PRO A 498 -9.92 -12.74 -34.44
N TYR A 499 -9.64 -13.06 -35.71
CA TYR A 499 -8.80 -12.23 -36.58
C TYR A 499 -9.54 -11.01 -37.13
N ASN A 500 -10.79 -11.19 -37.56
CA ASN A 500 -11.61 -10.12 -38.13
C ASN A 500 -11.97 -9.07 -37.08
N PHE A 501 -12.38 -9.50 -35.89
CA PHE A 501 -12.79 -8.58 -34.82
C PHE A 501 -11.62 -8.18 -33.90
N GLY A 502 -10.62 -9.04 -33.70
CA GLY A 502 -9.47 -8.80 -32.81
C GLY A 502 -8.40 -7.86 -33.37
N HIS A 503 -7.74 -8.24 -34.47
CA HIS A 503 -6.59 -7.49 -35.01
C HIS A 503 -6.98 -6.20 -35.74
N LYS A 504 -8.12 -6.21 -36.44
CA LYS A 504 -8.58 -5.07 -37.26
C LYS A 504 -9.54 -4.13 -36.52
N GLY A 505 -10.37 -4.64 -35.61
CA GLY A 505 -11.32 -3.84 -34.83
C GLY A 505 -10.79 -3.50 -33.44
N ILE A 506 -10.67 -4.50 -32.58
CA ILE A 506 -10.39 -4.38 -31.15
C ILE A 506 -9.06 -3.66 -30.83
N TYR A 507 -7.99 -3.92 -31.57
CA TYR A 507 -6.73 -3.19 -31.36
C TYR A 507 -6.86 -1.66 -31.57
N GLN A 508 -7.74 -1.24 -32.48
CA GLN A 508 -8.01 0.16 -32.80
C GLN A 508 -8.94 0.81 -31.77
N ILE A 509 -9.97 0.09 -31.28
CA ILE A 509 -10.93 0.59 -30.28
C ILE A 509 -10.32 0.74 -28.88
N TYR A 510 -9.20 0.08 -28.57
CA TYR A 510 -8.57 0.19 -27.25
C TYR A 510 -7.34 1.09 -27.24
N ARG A 511 -6.43 0.97 -28.22
CA ARG A 511 -5.15 1.67 -28.16
C ARG A 511 -5.28 3.18 -28.34
N PHE A 512 -6.13 3.60 -29.28
CA PHE A 512 -6.25 5.02 -29.65
C PHE A 512 -7.24 5.78 -28.77
N PRO A 513 -8.45 5.26 -28.46
CA PRO A 513 -9.31 5.82 -27.43
C PRO A 513 -8.61 5.94 -26.07
N ARG A 514 -7.96 4.89 -25.56
CA ARG A 514 -7.20 4.99 -24.30
C ARG A 514 -6.16 6.11 -24.36
N ARG A 515 -5.38 6.17 -25.44
CA ARG A 515 -4.35 7.20 -25.61
C ARG A 515 -4.94 8.61 -25.66
N PHE A 516 -5.90 8.87 -26.55
CA PHE A 516 -6.40 10.22 -26.81
C PHE A 516 -7.53 10.66 -25.86
N ASN A 517 -8.35 9.75 -25.34
CA ASN A 517 -9.47 10.08 -24.46
C ASN A 517 -9.08 10.13 -22.97
N LEU A 518 -7.97 9.50 -22.57
CA LEU A 518 -7.55 9.44 -21.15
C LEU A 518 -6.16 10.00 -20.84
N PHE A 519 -5.17 9.78 -21.72
CA PHE A 519 -3.77 10.06 -21.37
C PHE A 519 -3.15 11.25 -22.11
N HIS A 520 -3.54 11.51 -23.35
CA HIS A 520 -2.94 12.55 -24.17
C HIS A 520 -3.12 13.92 -23.53
N GLU A 521 -4.31 14.21 -23.03
CA GLU A 521 -4.60 15.48 -22.33
C GLU A 521 -3.83 15.57 -21.00
N LYS A 522 -3.65 14.46 -20.27
CA LYS A 522 -2.85 14.41 -19.04
C LYS A 522 -1.37 14.65 -19.27
N VAL A 523 -0.85 14.30 -20.45
CA VAL A 523 0.58 14.43 -20.79
C VAL A 523 0.87 15.72 -21.53
N TYR A 524 -0.05 16.21 -22.36
CA TYR A 524 0.20 17.33 -23.28
C TYR A 524 -0.73 18.55 -23.07
N GLY A 525 -1.67 18.51 -22.12
CA GLY A 525 -2.54 19.64 -21.76
C GLY A 525 -3.76 19.84 -22.66
N GLU A 526 -3.77 19.26 -23.86
CA GLU A 526 -4.93 19.17 -24.73
C GLU A 526 -4.99 17.82 -25.44
N SER A 527 -6.17 17.46 -25.96
CA SER A 527 -6.30 16.30 -26.83
C SER A 527 -7.27 16.61 -27.96
N PRO A 528 -6.90 16.41 -29.24
CA PRO A 528 -7.70 16.85 -30.37
C PRO A 528 -9.10 16.26 -30.37
N GLU A 529 -10.11 17.13 -30.34
CA GLU A 529 -11.51 16.70 -30.25
C GLU A 529 -11.92 15.84 -31.46
N SER A 530 -11.38 16.12 -32.65
CA SER A 530 -11.57 15.31 -33.86
C SER A 530 -11.06 13.87 -33.70
N ALA A 531 -9.96 13.66 -32.97
CA ALA A 531 -9.45 12.32 -32.68
C ALA A 531 -10.33 11.59 -31.67
N LYS A 532 -10.80 12.28 -30.62
CA LYS A 532 -11.71 11.71 -29.63
C LYS A 532 -13.04 11.29 -30.25
N ILE A 533 -13.65 12.16 -31.08
CA ILE A 533 -14.88 11.87 -31.81
C ILE A 533 -14.67 10.69 -32.76
N ARG A 534 -13.62 10.74 -33.59
CA ARG A 534 -13.32 9.67 -34.56
C ARG A 534 -13.17 8.31 -33.89
N TYR A 535 -12.33 8.22 -32.86
CA TYR A 535 -12.04 6.92 -32.24
C TYR A 535 -13.17 6.46 -31.31
N GLY A 536 -13.95 7.37 -30.73
CA GLY A 536 -15.18 7.02 -30.01
C GLY A 536 -16.28 6.49 -30.93
N ALA A 537 -16.49 7.12 -32.09
CA ALA A 537 -17.41 6.64 -33.12
C ALA A 537 -16.98 5.27 -33.66
N GLU A 538 -15.67 5.04 -33.80
CA GLU A 538 -15.14 3.74 -34.25
C GLU A 538 -15.40 2.62 -33.23
N VAL A 539 -15.32 2.90 -31.93
CA VAL A 539 -15.72 1.94 -30.87
C VAL A 539 -17.19 1.55 -31.03
N LYS A 540 -18.08 2.54 -31.12
CA LYS A 540 -19.53 2.30 -31.32
C LYS A 540 -19.82 1.55 -32.62
N ARG A 541 -19.12 1.88 -33.71
CA ARG A 541 -19.28 1.21 -35.00
C ARG A 541 -18.93 -0.27 -34.92
N VAL A 542 -17.81 -0.60 -34.28
CA VAL A 542 -17.35 -2.00 -34.16
C VAL A 542 -18.29 -2.80 -33.25
N VAL A 543 -18.75 -2.23 -32.14
CA VAL A 543 -19.77 -2.86 -31.28
C VAL A 543 -21.08 -3.05 -32.03
N GLY A 544 -21.53 -2.05 -32.81
CA GLY A 544 -22.75 -2.15 -33.61
C GLY A 544 -22.70 -3.26 -34.67
N VAL A 545 -21.52 -3.54 -35.22
CA VAL A 545 -21.35 -4.70 -36.12
C VAL A 545 -21.50 -6.02 -35.34
N LEU A 546 -20.93 -6.14 -34.13
CA LEU A 546 -21.10 -7.32 -33.29
C LEU A 546 -22.56 -7.49 -32.86
N ASP A 547 -23.21 -6.39 -32.46
CA ASP A 547 -24.63 -6.37 -32.08
C ASP A 547 -25.52 -6.85 -33.24
N GLY A 548 -25.28 -6.38 -34.46
CA GLY A 548 -26.02 -6.82 -35.65
C GLY A 548 -25.79 -8.29 -36.04
N VAL A 549 -24.61 -8.85 -35.74
CA VAL A 549 -24.34 -10.28 -35.90
C VAL A 549 -25.08 -11.09 -34.82
N LEU A 550 -25.04 -10.63 -33.56
CA LEU A 550 -25.68 -11.26 -32.40
C LEU A 550 -27.21 -11.05 -32.35
N ALA A 551 -27.74 -10.14 -33.15
CA ALA A 551 -29.18 -10.00 -33.36
C ALA A 551 -29.77 -11.24 -34.07
N LYS A 552 -28.95 -11.97 -34.83
CA LYS A 552 -29.36 -13.13 -35.62
C LYS A 552 -29.00 -14.47 -34.97
N SER A 553 -28.17 -14.45 -33.94
CA SER A 553 -27.63 -15.64 -33.29
C SER A 553 -27.24 -15.31 -31.86
N GLU A 554 -27.45 -16.23 -30.93
CA GLU A 554 -27.04 -16.05 -29.54
C GLU A 554 -25.51 -15.99 -29.36
N TRP A 555 -24.79 -16.69 -30.23
CA TRP A 555 -23.33 -16.79 -30.23
C TRP A 555 -22.76 -16.36 -31.58
N LEU A 556 -21.51 -15.90 -31.59
CA LEU A 556 -20.87 -15.36 -32.79
C LEU A 556 -20.77 -16.39 -33.92
N VAL A 557 -20.63 -17.67 -33.59
CA VAL A 557 -20.61 -18.75 -34.57
C VAL A 557 -21.39 -19.95 -34.05
N GLY A 558 -22.33 -20.43 -34.87
CA GLY A 558 -23.12 -21.61 -34.56
C GLY A 558 -24.12 -21.38 -33.43
N ASN A 559 -24.45 -22.44 -32.71
CA ASN A 559 -25.52 -22.51 -31.71
C ASN A 559 -25.04 -22.67 -30.27
N LYS A 560 -23.74 -22.55 -30.01
CA LYS A 560 -23.18 -22.65 -28.65
C LYS A 560 -22.04 -21.65 -28.46
N CYS A 561 -21.73 -21.34 -27.20
CA CYS A 561 -20.59 -20.51 -26.86
C CYS A 561 -19.29 -21.21 -27.25
N THR A 562 -18.47 -20.54 -28.05
CA THR A 562 -17.18 -21.04 -28.50
C THR A 562 -16.05 -20.13 -28.07
N TYR A 563 -14.81 -20.53 -28.33
CA TYR A 563 -13.67 -19.66 -28.06
C TYR A 563 -13.73 -18.33 -28.83
N ALA A 564 -14.43 -18.27 -29.97
CA ALA A 564 -14.62 -17.04 -30.72
C ALA A 564 -15.37 -15.99 -29.89
N ASP A 565 -16.30 -16.43 -29.03
CA ASP A 565 -17.03 -15.57 -28.11
C ASP A 565 -16.15 -15.13 -26.94
N LEU A 566 -15.52 -16.11 -26.30
CA LEU A 566 -14.72 -15.92 -25.08
C LEU A 566 -13.45 -15.11 -25.31
N ALA A 567 -12.97 -15.06 -26.55
CA ALA A 567 -11.75 -14.35 -26.91
C ALA A 567 -11.79 -12.84 -26.62
N PHE A 568 -12.97 -12.25 -26.43
CA PHE A 568 -13.14 -10.80 -26.36
C PHE A 568 -13.73 -10.31 -25.04
N THR A 569 -14.25 -11.23 -24.22
CA THR A 569 -14.97 -10.92 -22.98
C THR A 569 -14.22 -9.92 -22.11
N MET A 570 -12.93 -10.16 -21.85
CA MET A 570 -12.12 -9.31 -20.98
C MET A 570 -11.75 -7.95 -21.60
N TRP A 571 -11.65 -7.90 -22.93
CA TRP A 571 -11.41 -6.65 -23.66
C TRP A 571 -12.66 -5.76 -23.62
N ASN A 572 -13.83 -6.34 -23.83
CA ASN A 572 -15.11 -5.62 -23.87
C ASN A 572 -15.48 -4.96 -22.54
N MET A 573 -15.09 -5.56 -21.41
CA MET A 573 -15.28 -4.96 -20.09
C MET A 573 -14.63 -3.58 -19.94
N GLN A 574 -13.58 -3.29 -20.71
CA GLN A 574 -12.86 -2.03 -20.60
C GLN A 574 -13.46 -0.90 -21.45
N ILE A 575 -14.46 -1.19 -22.29
CA ILE A 575 -15.06 -0.21 -23.21
C ILE A 575 -15.64 0.98 -22.43
N ALA A 576 -16.43 0.71 -21.38
CA ALA A 576 -17.01 1.76 -20.55
C ALA A 576 -15.93 2.64 -19.90
N PHE A 577 -14.84 2.03 -19.43
CA PHE A 577 -13.71 2.74 -18.83
C PHE A 577 -13.01 3.68 -19.84
N PHE A 578 -12.78 3.25 -21.07
CA PHE A 578 -12.11 4.07 -22.08
C PHE A 578 -12.99 5.16 -22.71
N MET A 579 -14.32 4.97 -22.68
CA MET A 579 -15.30 5.89 -23.25
C MET A 579 -15.96 6.80 -22.21
N GLY A 580 -15.64 6.62 -20.93
CA GLY A 580 -16.31 7.29 -19.81
C GLY A 580 -16.15 8.81 -19.73
N SER A 581 -15.23 9.43 -20.48
CA SER A 581 -15.05 10.89 -20.53
C SER A 581 -15.89 11.60 -21.60
N ARG A 582 -16.80 10.88 -22.28
CA ARG A 582 -17.60 11.41 -23.40
C ARG A 582 -19.05 11.73 -22.98
N THR A 583 -19.66 12.72 -23.63
CA THR A 583 -21.04 13.18 -23.38
C THR A 583 -21.86 13.24 -24.68
N GLY A 584 -23.19 13.32 -24.55
CA GLY A 584 -24.11 13.41 -25.70
C GLY A 584 -24.12 12.16 -26.57
N GLU A 585 -24.28 12.33 -27.88
CA GLU A 585 -24.35 11.22 -28.87
C GLU A 585 -23.07 10.36 -28.95
N HIS A 586 -21.96 10.84 -28.38
CA HIS A 586 -20.68 10.14 -28.33
C HIS A 586 -20.41 9.43 -27.00
N ALA A 587 -21.31 9.56 -26.01
CA ALA A 587 -21.23 8.82 -24.76
C ALA A 587 -21.47 7.32 -25.00
N TRP A 588 -20.76 6.47 -24.26
CA TRP A 588 -21.03 5.03 -24.30
C TRP A 588 -22.37 4.73 -23.64
N ASN A 589 -23.25 4.07 -24.38
CA ASN A 589 -24.54 3.62 -23.89
C ASN A 589 -24.74 2.15 -24.31
N PRO A 590 -24.74 1.19 -23.38
CA PRO A 590 -24.91 -0.22 -23.70
C PRO A 590 -26.32 -0.56 -24.23
N ASP A 591 -27.33 0.27 -23.93
CA ASP A 591 -28.71 0.06 -24.38
C ASP A 591 -28.88 0.27 -25.90
N GLU A 592 -27.95 1.00 -26.53
CA GLU A 592 -27.86 1.13 -28.00
C GLU A 592 -27.51 -0.21 -28.66
N PHE A 593 -26.93 -1.15 -27.91
CA PHE A 593 -26.43 -2.44 -28.40
C PHE A 593 -26.94 -3.59 -27.51
N PRO A 594 -28.25 -3.86 -27.52
CA PRO A 594 -28.88 -4.78 -26.58
C PRO A 594 -28.45 -6.24 -26.79
N HIS A 595 -28.16 -6.65 -28.02
CA HIS A 595 -27.75 -8.02 -28.34
C HIS A 595 -26.29 -8.27 -27.93
N PHE A 596 -25.41 -7.30 -28.19
CA PHE A 596 -24.02 -7.31 -27.70
C PHE A 596 -23.98 -7.34 -26.18
N THR A 597 -24.76 -6.48 -25.51
CA THR A 597 -24.80 -6.40 -24.05
C THR A 597 -25.31 -7.71 -23.44
N LYS A 598 -26.36 -8.30 -24.01
CA LYS A 598 -26.87 -9.61 -23.58
C LYS A 598 -25.80 -10.71 -23.75
N TRP A 599 -25.15 -10.79 -24.90
CA TRP A 599 -24.09 -11.76 -25.19
C TRP A 599 -22.88 -11.58 -24.26
N GLN A 600 -22.41 -10.36 -24.06
CA GLN A 600 -21.30 -10.07 -23.16
C GLN A 600 -21.62 -10.46 -21.72
N ASN A 601 -22.84 -10.18 -21.24
CA ASN A 601 -23.29 -10.61 -19.92
C ASN A 601 -23.40 -12.13 -19.83
N ALA A 602 -23.85 -12.80 -20.89
CA ALA A 602 -23.85 -14.25 -20.95
C ALA A 602 -22.43 -14.82 -20.83
N CYS A 603 -21.45 -14.26 -21.55
CA CYS A 603 -20.04 -14.63 -21.42
C CYS A 603 -19.50 -14.38 -20.00
N LEU A 604 -19.77 -13.20 -19.41
CA LEU A 604 -19.34 -12.85 -18.04
C LEU A 604 -20.00 -13.71 -16.96
N SER A 605 -21.20 -14.22 -17.23
CA SER A 605 -21.95 -15.05 -16.30
C SER A 605 -21.41 -16.48 -16.17
N ARG A 606 -20.56 -16.91 -17.11
CA ARG A 606 -19.96 -18.24 -17.12
C ARG A 606 -19.03 -18.40 -15.93
N ASP A 607 -19.06 -19.59 -15.34
CA ASP A 607 -18.27 -19.88 -14.14
C ASP A 607 -16.77 -19.79 -14.40
N SER A 608 -16.31 -20.22 -15.58
CA SER A 608 -14.92 -20.07 -16.05
C SER A 608 -14.47 -18.60 -16.05
N VAL A 609 -15.32 -17.69 -16.54
CA VAL A 609 -15.01 -16.27 -16.63
C VAL A 609 -15.10 -15.61 -15.26
N LYS A 610 -16.13 -15.91 -14.46
CA LYS A 610 -16.22 -15.44 -13.07
C LYS A 610 -15.01 -15.86 -12.25
N LYS A 611 -14.57 -17.11 -12.40
CA LYS A 611 -13.38 -17.64 -11.72
C LYS A 611 -12.12 -16.89 -12.14
N VAL A 612 -11.96 -16.62 -13.44
CA VAL A 612 -10.81 -15.82 -13.93
C VAL A 612 -10.93 -14.34 -13.51
N MET A 613 -12.15 -13.80 -13.33
CA MET A 613 -12.36 -12.42 -12.85
C MET A 613 -12.21 -12.24 -11.33
N SER A 614 -12.58 -13.26 -10.54
CA SER A 614 -12.35 -13.27 -9.09
C SER A 614 -10.89 -13.44 -8.78
N VAL A 615 -10.21 -14.23 -9.63
CA VAL A 615 -8.78 -14.20 -9.83
C VAL A 615 -8.46 -12.73 -10.09
N LEU A 616 -8.95 -12.04 -11.17
CA LEU A 616 -8.74 -10.62 -11.61
C LEU A 616 -8.95 -9.38 -10.64
N ASN A 617 -9.63 -9.45 -9.48
CA ASN A 617 -10.13 -8.24 -8.74
C ASN A 617 -9.78 -8.07 -7.22
N TYR A 618 -9.47 -9.11 -6.47
CA TYR A 618 -8.96 -9.08 -5.07
C TYR A 618 -7.55 -8.46 -4.73
N GLN A 619 -7.29 -7.19 -5.09
CA GLN A 619 -6.31 -6.26 -4.43
C GLN A 619 -6.95 -4.88 -4.37
N GLU A 620 -7.94 -4.85 -3.49
CA GLU A 620 -8.49 -3.77 -2.67
C GLU A 620 -8.57 -2.33 -3.19
N VAL A 621 -9.82 -1.96 -3.46
CA VAL A 621 -10.45 -0.76 -2.89
C VAL A 621 -10.14 -0.66 -1.39
N LYS A 622 -9.15 0.16 -1.04
CA LYS A 622 -9.30 1.36 -0.21
C LYS A 622 -7.98 2.12 -0.19
N SER A 623 -7.80 2.91 -1.23
CA SER A 623 -7.25 4.24 -1.07
C SER A 623 -8.03 4.98 0.02
N SER A 624 -7.35 5.52 1.01
CA SER A 624 -7.71 6.85 1.50
C SER A 624 -6.47 7.72 1.50
#